data_AF-A0A1H4CIM0-F1
#
_entry.id   AF-A0A1H4CIM0-F1
#
_cell.length_a   1.000
_cell.length_b   1.000
_cell.length_c   1.000
_cell.angle_alpha   90.00
_cell.angle_beta   90.00
_cell.angle_gamma   90.00
#
_symmetry.space_group_name_H-M   'P 1'
#
loop_
_entity.id
_entity.type
_entity.pdbx_description
1 polymer ?
#
loop_
_entity_poly.entity_id
_entity_poly.type
_entity_poly.pdbx_seq_one_letter_code
_entity_poly.pdbx_strand_id
1 'polypeptide(L)'
;MHIFSGRPLLLFCAASFLIGCHSMQPQTQQPAYQSAVPFFSQLDNQHRPHASCSLTSLAMITSYFDITATSASSTVSDQLYQRFGLLQTVPALQQGFNTLAIEAGSPMRAHSLEQGTLTQLRAELAAGRPVIVHGWFTQPGHIVVVTGFEDGHYIVHDPYGQWNLEKWGRYDSTVSGKNIRYPQAAFEHAINDNGTGDDLWLHLFRSTNDWPAIGQQISQTALLWQGQDYRVGQAEQCMNWTRTVLQAACGQHFAELQTQVPWDLHLLGPDDQLHPTHADSLASEEFGKKISRIEQLKAGDLVFLQNTYGNWAEGVITHVGIATGNGQYIHRVTSNKGVVKTEAIPTKDFQAGLRLKPELCVL
;
A
#
# COMPACT_ATOMS: atom_id res chain seq x y z
N MET A 1 -25.37 -6.56 88.10
CA MET A 1 -24.90 -5.20 87.80
C MET A 1 -23.82 -5.34 86.73
N HIS A 2 -24.11 -4.92 85.49
CA HIS A 2 -23.18 -4.83 84.34
C HIS A 2 -22.53 -6.16 83.87
N ILE A 3 -22.42 -6.58 82.61
CA ILE A 3 -22.64 -6.08 81.25
C ILE A 3 -22.89 -7.36 80.40
N PHE A 4 -23.89 -7.36 79.51
CA PHE A 4 -24.18 -8.48 78.61
C PHE A 4 -23.19 -8.51 77.43
N SER A 5 -22.43 -9.60 77.29
CA SER A 5 -21.62 -9.91 76.10
C SER A 5 -22.42 -10.75 75.12
N GLY A 6 -23.06 -10.11 74.13
CA GLY A 6 -23.67 -10.77 72.98
C GLY A 6 -22.64 -10.94 71.86
N ARG A 7 -22.33 -12.19 71.50
CA ARG A 7 -21.62 -12.56 70.26
C ARG A 7 -22.58 -12.42 69.07
N PRO A 8 -22.23 -11.70 67.98
CA PRO A 8 -23.05 -11.70 66.79
C PRO A 8 -22.64 -12.82 65.81
N LEU A 9 -23.68 -13.57 65.43
CA LEU A 9 -24.03 -14.02 64.07
C LEU A 9 -22.92 -14.03 63.01
N LEU A 10 -22.58 -15.24 62.53
CA LEU A 10 -21.93 -15.46 61.24
C LEU A 10 -22.88 -15.04 60.11
N LEU A 11 -22.54 -13.95 59.41
CA LEU A 11 -23.04 -13.66 58.07
C LEU A 11 -22.26 -14.51 57.06
N PHE A 12 -22.92 -15.51 56.46
CA PHE A 12 -22.48 -16.08 55.19
C PHE A 12 -22.95 -15.16 54.07
N CYS A 13 -22.06 -14.30 53.56
CA CYS A 13 -22.25 -13.63 52.28
C CYS A 13 -21.86 -14.63 51.18
N ALA A 14 -22.85 -15.09 50.41
CA ALA A 14 -22.62 -15.79 49.16
C ALA A 14 -22.03 -14.79 48.14
N ALA A 15 -20.72 -14.90 47.89
CA ALA A 15 -20.08 -14.20 46.78
C ALA A 15 -20.29 -15.03 45.51
N SER A 16 -21.19 -14.56 44.65
CA SER A 16 -21.37 -15.05 43.29
C SER A 16 -20.10 -14.75 42.47
N PHE A 17 -19.27 -15.77 42.23
CA PHE A 17 -18.23 -15.72 41.21
C PHE A 17 -18.88 -15.85 39.82
N LEU A 18 -19.22 -14.71 39.22
CA LEU A 18 -19.42 -14.64 37.77
C LEU A 18 -18.05 -14.74 37.11
N ILE A 19 -17.67 -15.95 36.72
CA ILE A 19 -16.56 -16.19 35.81
C ILE A 19 -17.02 -15.70 34.44
N GLY A 20 -16.76 -14.42 34.17
CA GLY A 20 -16.88 -13.85 32.84
C GLY A 20 -15.83 -14.49 31.94
N CYS A 21 -16.26 -15.42 31.09
CA CYS A 21 -15.49 -15.89 29.94
C CYS A 21 -15.25 -14.70 29.00
N HIS A 22 -14.18 -13.93 29.26
CA HIS A 22 -13.66 -12.99 28.28
C HIS A 22 -12.98 -13.84 27.20
N SER A 23 -13.62 -13.90 26.04
CA SER A 23 -13.00 -14.36 24.82
C SER A 23 -11.75 -13.51 24.57
N MET A 24 -10.57 -14.04 24.90
CA MET A 24 -9.31 -13.51 24.41
C MET A 24 -9.33 -13.64 22.90
N GLN A 25 -9.62 -12.53 22.22
CA GLN A 25 -9.35 -12.42 20.80
C GLN A 25 -7.85 -12.65 20.61
N PRO A 26 -7.42 -13.52 19.68
CA PRO A 26 -6.02 -13.64 19.36
C PRO A 26 -5.57 -12.31 18.77
N GLN A 27 -4.81 -11.53 19.53
CA GLN A 27 -4.08 -10.41 18.98
C GLN A 27 -3.09 -10.98 17.97
N THR A 28 -3.32 -10.68 16.70
CA THR A 28 -2.35 -10.91 15.63
C THR A 28 -1.11 -10.10 16.00
N GLN A 29 -0.11 -10.77 16.57
CA GLN A 29 1.22 -10.19 16.75
C GLN A 29 1.74 -9.81 15.37
N GLN A 30 1.76 -8.51 15.09
CA GLN A 30 2.54 -7.97 13.99
C GLN A 30 4.01 -8.36 14.22
N PRO A 31 4.76 -8.76 13.18
CA PRO A 31 6.18 -9.02 13.35
C PRO A 31 6.84 -7.74 13.86
N ALA A 32 7.43 -7.83 15.06
CA ALA A 32 8.18 -6.74 15.65
C ALA A 32 9.44 -6.52 14.80
N TYR A 33 9.47 -5.45 14.01
CA TYR A 33 10.74 -4.93 13.50
C TYR A 33 11.52 -4.38 14.71
N GLN A 34 12.38 -5.23 15.29
CA GLN A 34 13.14 -4.93 16.51
C GLN A 34 14.49 -4.23 16.25
N SER A 35 14.90 -4.00 15.00
CA SER A 35 16.13 -3.26 14.68
C SER A 35 15.81 -1.79 14.38
N ALA A 36 16.61 -0.86 14.88
CA ALA A 36 16.56 0.52 14.39
C ALA A 36 17.08 0.57 12.95
N VAL A 37 16.51 1.44 12.11
CA VAL A 37 17.05 1.70 10.77
C VAL A 37 18.52 2.09 10.89
N PRO A 38 19.45 1.43 10.15
CA PRO A 38 20.85 1.82 10.18
C PRO A 38 21.02 3.19 9.51
N PHE A 39 21.94 4.00 10.02
CA PHE A 39 22.29 5.28 9.41
C PHE A 39 23.56 5.15 8.58
N PHE A 40 23.50 5.59 7.33
CA PHE A 40 24.61 5.66 6.40
C PHE A 40 24.78 7.08 5.86
N SER A 41 26.02 7.58 5.85
CA SER A 41 26.36 8.87 5.24
C SER A 41 26.80 8.67 3.79
N GLN A 42 26.25 9.45 2.87
CA GLN A 42 26.67 9.37 1.46
C GLN A 42 28.11 9.89 1.27
N LEU A 43 28.62 10.69 2.21
CA LEU A 43 29.97 11.23 2.17
C LEU A 43 31.03 10.13 2.35
N ASP A 44 30.64 8.98 2.88
CA ASP A 44 31.51 7.81 3.04
C ASP A 44 31.63 6.99 1.75
N ASN A 45 30.79 7.24 0.74
CA ASN A 45 30.78 6.50 -0.52
C ASN A 45 31.99 6.86 -1.39
N GLN A 46 32.62 5.86 -1.99
CA GLN A 46 33.71 6.06 -2.95
C GLN A 46 33.18 6.64 -4.27
N HIS A 47 31.96 6.26 -4.67
CA HIS A 47 31.32 6.73 -5.90
C HIS A 47 30.28 7.81 -5.60
N ARG A 48 30.47 8.97 -6.22
CA ARG A 48 29.49 10.09 -6.20
C ARG A 48 29.07 10.50 -4.77
N PRO A 49 29.99 10.79 -3.83
CA PRO A 49 29.64 11.14 -2.44
C PRO A 49 28.75 12.39 -2.30
N HIS A 50 28.68 13.24 -3.33
CA HIS A 50 27.82 14.43 -3.35
C HIS A 50 26.55 14.27 -4.22
N ALA A 51 26.26 13.07 -4.74
CA ALA A 51 25.12 12.82 -5.63
C ALA A 51 24.48 11.41 -5.46
N SER A 52 24.81 10.68 -4.40
CA SER A 52 24.36 9.29 -4.16
C SER A 52 23.35 9.17 -3.01
N CYS A 53 22.61 10.26 -2.71
CA CYS A 53 21.57 10.28 -1.67
C CYS A 53 20.54 9.16 -1.84
N SER A 54 20.15 8.86 -3.08
CA SER A 54 19.19 7.80 -3.39
C SER A 54 19.71 6.40 -3.05
N LEU A 55 20.94 6.07 -3.47
CA LEU A 55 21.56 4.77 -3.20
C LEU A 55 21.93 4.60 -1.73
N THR A 56 22.27 5.70 -1.05
CA THR A 56 22.53 5.70 0.40
C THR A 56 21.25 5.45 1.18
N SER A 57 20.15 6.09 0.78
CA SER A 57 18.82 5.83 1.34
C SER A 57 18.34 4.41 1.07
N LEU A 58 18.55 3.90 -0.15
CA LEU A 58 18.23 2.52 -0.52
C LEU A 58 19.07 1.50 0.28
N ALA A 59 20.35 1.79 0.51
CA ALA A 59 21.21 0.96 1.34
C ALA A 59 20.69 0.87 2.79
N MET A 60 20.32 2.00 3.40
CA MET A 60 19.74 2.01 4.75
C MET A 60 18.49 1.11 4.85
N ILE A 61 17.57 1.23 3.88
CA ILE A 61 16.33 0.46 3.87
C ILE A 61 16.56 -1.02 3.56
N THR A 62 17.41 -1.36 2.59
CA THR A 62 17.69 -2.76 2.25
C THR A 62 18.44 -3.48 3.38
N SER A 63 19.32 -2.78 4.11
CA SER A 63 19.95 -3.31 5.32
C SER A 63 18.96 -3.45 6.47
N TYR A 64 18.00 -2.53 6.62
CA TYR A 64 16.92 -2.64 7.62
C TYR A 64 16.05 -3.89 7.42
N PHE A 65 15.80 -4.28 6.16
CA PHE A 65 15.01 -5.46 5.80
C PHE A 65 15.83 -6.74 5.60
N ASP A 66 17.12 -6.75 5.97
CA ASP A 66 18.04 -7.87 5.75
C ASP A 66 18.09 -8.37 4.29
N ILE A 67 17.85 -7.47 3.32
CA ILE A 67 17.92 -7.74 1.87
C ILE A 67 19.36 -7.68 1.37
N THR A 68 20.13 -6.73 1.91
CA THR A 68 21.57 -6.60 1.66
C THR A 68 22.33 -6.96 2.93
N ALA A 69 23.52 -7.55 2.77
CA ALA A 69 24.36 -7.87 3.93
C ALA A 69 24.68 -6.61 4.73
N THR A 70 24.55 -6.69 6.06
CA THR A 70 24.97 -5.65 7.02
C THR A 70 26.50 -5.58 7.06
N SER A 71 27.07 -4.97 6.03
CA SER A 71 28.47 -4.54 5.95
C SER A 71 28.57 -3.03 6.18
N ALA A 72 29.78 -2.46 6.25
CA ALA A 72 29.95 -1.01 6.40
C ALA A 72 29.21 -0.23 5.29
N SER A 73 28.64 0.93 5.62
CA SER A 73 27.75 1.75 4.76
C SER A 73 28.26 1.95 3.33
N SER A 74 29.53 2.31 3.20
CA SER A 74 30.20 2.60 1.94
C SER A 74 30.23 1.38 1.03
N THR A 75 30.29 0.18 1.59
CA THR A 75 30.34 -1.06 0.81
C THR A 75 29.00 -1.33 0.13
N VAL A 76 27.87 -1.15 0.82
CA VAL A 76 26.55 -1.43 0.24
C VAL A 76 26.19 -0.40 -0.82
N SER A 77 26.31 0.90 -0.53
CA SER A 77 25.97 1.96 -1.50
C SER A 77 26.87 1.93 -2.74
N ASP A 78 28.17 1.67 -2.59
CA ASP A 78 29.07 1.56 -3.74
C ASP A 78 28.79 0.29 -4.57
N GLN A 79 28.44 -0.84 -3.95
CA GLN A 79 28.00 -2.04 -4.66
C GLN A 79 26.71 -1.79 -5.47
N LEU A 80 25.75 -1.08 -4.88
CA LEU A 80 24.54 -0.68 -5.57
C LEU A 80 24.84 0.25 -6.76
N TYR A 81 25.77 1.19 -6.60
CA TYR A 81 26.19 2.08 -7.70
C TYR A 81 26.86 1.30 -8.83
N GLN A 82 27.77 0.38 -8.53
CA GLN A 82 28.42 -0.45 -9.56
C GLN A 82 27.42 -1.28 -10.34
N ARG A 83 26.34 -1.72 -9.68
CA ARG A 83 25.33 -2.57 -10.26
C ARG A 83 24.29 -1.80 -11.09
N PHE A 84 23.77 -0.69 -10.58
CA PHE A 84 22.61 -0.02 -11.14
C PHE A 84 22.90 1.39 -11.67
N GLY A 85 24.09 1.94 -11.39
CA GLY A 85 24.31 3.38 -11.48
C GLY A 85 23.45 4.15 -10.47
N LEU A 86 23.19 5.43 -10.74
CA LEU A 86 22.31 6.24 -9.88
C LEU A 86 20.83 5.94 -10.16
N LEU A 87 20.09 5.63 -9.11
CA LEU A 87 18.64 5.46 -9.14
C LEU A 87 17.96 6.71 -8.59
N GLN A 88 17.77 7.76 -9.40
CA GLN A 88 17.32 9.08 -8.91
C GLN A 88 15.80 9.31 -9.02
N THR A 89 15.12 8.57 -9.89
CA THR A 89 13.67 8.74 -10.11
C THR A 89 12.87 7.78 -9.24
N VAL A 90 11.60 8.12 -9.00
CA VAL A 90 10.69 7.27 -8.21
C VAL A 90 10.57 5.86 -8.82
N PRO A 91 10.34 5.68 -10.14
CA PRO A 91 10.28 4.35 -10.74
C PRO A 91 11.61 3.58 -10.66
N ALA A 92 12.74 4.25 -10.88
CA ALA A 92 14.04 3.59 -10.89
C ALA A 92 14.45 3.07 -9.51
N LEU A 93 14.20 3.85 -8.46
CA LEU A 93 14.51 3.44 -7.09
C LEU A 93 13.60 2.29 -6.62
N GLN A 94 12.31 2.32 -6.98
CA GLN A 94 11.37 1.22 -6.75
C GLN A 94 11.86 -0.07 -7.41
N GLN A 95 12.20 0.00 -8.70
CA GLN A 95 12.70 -1.14 -9.46
C GLN A 95 13.98 -1.71 -8.83
N GLY A 96 14.92 -0.84 -8.42
CA GLY A 96 16.15 -1.24 -7.73
C GLY A 96 15.88 -2.00 -6.44
N PHE A 97 15.00 -1.48 -5.57
CA PHE A 97 14.60 -2.17 -4.35
C PHE A 97 13.93 -3.52 -4.63
N ASN A 98 12.94 -3.55 -5.53
CA ASN A 98 12.18 -4.76 -5.84
C ASN A 98 13.08 -5.85 -6.45
N THR A 99 14.04 -5.47 -7.30
CA THR A 99 15.05 -6.38 -7.85
C THR A 99 15.87 -7.04 -6.74
N LEU A 100 16.42 -6.24 -5.83
CA LEU A 100 17.21 -6.75 -4.70
C LEU A 100 16.37 -7.66 -3.79
N ALA A 101 15.13 -7.26 -3.48
CA ALA A 101 14.24 -8.03 -2.63
C ALA A 101 13.88 -9.39 -3.25
N ILE A 102 13.60 -9.44 -4.56
CA ILE A 102 13.30 -10.68 -5.29
C ILE A 102 14.51 -11.63 -5.23
N GLU A 103 15.71 -11.15 -5.51
CA GLU A 103 16.93 -11.96 -5.52
C GLU A 103 17.30 -12.49 -4.13
N ALA A 104 17.04 -11.71 -3.09
CA ALA A 104 17.21 -12.13 -1.71
C ALA A 104 16.12 -13.10 -1.22
N GLY A 105 15.10 -13.39 -2.04
CA GLY A 105 13.92 -14.16 -1.62
C GLY A 105 13.07 -13.44 -0.55
N SER A 106 13.24 -12.13 -0.41
CA SER A 106 12.52 -11.32 0.57
C SER A 106 11.08 -11.07 0.10
N PRO A 107 10.09 -11.14 1.02
CA PRO A 107 8.72 -10.78 0.70
C PRO A 107 8.51 -9.26 0.61
N MET A 108 9.51 -8.44 0.94
CA MET A 108 9.34 -6.98 0.92
C MET A 108 9.25 -6.42 -0.50
N ARG A 109 8.35 -5.46 -0.73
CA ARG A 109 8.25 -4.70 -1.98
C ARG A 109 8.14 -3.20 -1.67
N ALA A 110 8.77 -2.40 -2.51
CA ALA A 110 8.55 -0.97 -2.59
C ALA A 110 7.29 -0.72 -3.42
N HIS A 111 6.39 0.10 -2.86
CA HIS A 111 5.29 0.74 -3.54
C HIS A 111 5.54 2.24 -3.50
N SER A 112 5.88 2.81 -4.65
CA SER A 112 6.35 4.17 -4.75
C SER A 112 5.33 5.06 -5.45
N LEU A 113 5.24 6.30 -4.99
CA LEU A 113 4.22 7.25 -5.35
C LEU A 113 4.89 8.54 -5.80
N GLU A 114 4.46 9.11 -6.92
CA GLU A 114 4.79 10.50 -7.33
C GLU A 114 3.68 11.49 -6.95
N GLN A 115 2.56 10.97 -6.42
CA GLN A 115 1.37 11.69 -5.94
C GLN A 115 0.99 11.18 -4.55
N GLY A 116 2.00 10.98 -3.70
CA GLY A 116 1.81 10.56 -2.32
C GLY A 116 1.25 11.70 -1.47
N THR A 117 0.62 11.36 -0.35
CA THR A 117 0.03 12.33 0.57
C THR A 117 0.73 12.37 1.92
N LEU A 118 0.66 13.51 2.60
CA LEU A 118 1.11 13.63 4.00
C LEU A 118 0.43 12.61 4.93
N THR A 119 -0.84 12.31 4.66
CA THR A 119 -1.59 11.29 5.39
C THR A 119 -0.98 9.90 5.21
N GLN A 120 -0.62 9.51 3.97
CA GLN A 120 0.05 8.23 3.72
C GLN A 120 1.42 8.17 4.40
N LEU A 121 2.23 9.23 4.27
CA LEU A 121 3.53 9.31 4.95
C LEU A 121 3.38 9.08 6.46
N ARG A 122 2.49 9.83 7.13
CA ARG A 122 2.29 9.70 8.57
C ARG A 122 1.70 8.35 8.98
N ALA A 123 0.83 7.75 8.16
CA ALA A 123 0.27 6.44 8.43
C ALA A 123 1.34 5.33 8.42
N GLU A 124 2.32 5.42 7.52
CA GLU A 124 3.47 4.50 7.50
C GLU A 124 4.34 4.65 8.75
N LEU A 125 4.68 5.90 9.11
CA LEU A 125 5.49 6.21 10.28
C LEU A 125 4.80 5.80 11.59
N ALA A 126 3.49 6.05 11.72
CA ALA A 126 2.70 5.63 12.87
C ALA A 126 2.65 4.10 13.03
N ALA A 127 2.81 3.37 11.93
CA ALA A 127 2.92 1.91 11.94
C ALA A 127 4.37 1.42 12.09
N GLY A 128 5.32 2.30 12.40
CA GLY A 128 6.73 1.96 12.58
C GLY A 128 7.46 1.59 11.29
N ARG A 129 6.93 1.99 10.13
CA ARG A 129 7.55 1.67 8.83
C ARG A 129 8.32 2.88 8.29
N PRO A 130 9.63 2.74 8.02
CA PRO A 130 10.41 3.84 7.46
C PRO A 130 10.02 4.09 6.00
N VAL A 131 10.17 5.34 5.57
CA VAL A 131 9.77 5.82 4.23
C VAL A 131 10.95 6.56 3.60
N ILE A 132 11.26 6.27 2.32
CA ILE A 132 12.16 7.15 1.55
C ILE A 132 11.33 8.28 0.97
N VAL A 133 11.82 9.51 1.12
CA VAL A 133 11.15 10.72 0.64
C VAL A 133 12.11 11.51 -0.24
N HIS A 134 11.65 11.93 -1.41
CA HIS A 134 12.34 12.93 -2.21
C HIS A 134 11.82 14.31 -1.82
N GLY A 135 12.68 15.32 -1.91
CA GLY A 135 12.24 16.69 -1.68
C GLY A 135 13.20 17.72 -2.24
N TRP A 136 12.72 18.95 -2.25
CA TRP A 136 13.43 20.15 -2.67
C TRP A 136 14.27 20.70 -1.52
N PHE A 137 15.13 19.87 -0.91
CA PHE A 137 16.05 20.34 0.13
C PHE A 137 17.24 21.12 -0.45
N THR A 138 17.55 20.91 -1.73
CA THR A 138 18.56 21.61 -2.53
C THR A 138 18.02 21.90 -3.94
N GLN A 139 18.74 22.66 -4.77
CA GLN A 139 18.28 23.01 -6.13
C GLN A 139 17.99 21.78 -7.01
N PRO A 140 18.85 20.73 -7.07
CA PRO A 140 18.53 19.51 -7.82
C PRO A 140 17.59 18.54 -7.08
N GLY A 141 17.27 18.82 -5.82
CA GLY A 141 16.56 17.91 -4.92
C GLY A 141 17.50 17.05 -4.07
N HIS A 142 16.91 16.36 -3.08
CA HIS A 142 17.62 15.44 -2.19
C HIS A 142 16.67 14.34 -1.72
N ILE A 143 17.22 13.19 -1.34
CA ILE A 143 16.47 11.99 -0.98
C ILE A 143 16.92 11.54 0.41
N VAL A 144 15.96 11.38 1.32
CA VAL A 144 16.19 11.09 2.74
C VAL A 144 15.33 9.92 3.21
N VAL A 145 15.69 9.32 4.35
CA VAL A 145 14.90 8.27 5.00
C VAL A 145 14.21 8.84 6.23
N VAL A 146 12.88 8.84 6.25
CA VAL A 146 12.08 9.23 7.41
C VAL A 146 11.78 7.99 8.24
N THR A 147 12.17 8.01 9.52
CA THR A 147 12.09 6.85 10.42
C THR A 147 11.02 6.99 11.50
N GLY A 148 10.49 8.20 11.70
CA GLY A 148 9.41 8.43 12.66
C GLY A 148 8.81 9.83 12.57
N PHE A 149 7.72 10.03 13.32
CA PHE A 149 7.09 11.33 13.53
C PHE A 149 6.60 11.41 14.97
N GLU A 150 7.15 12.35 15.74
CA GLU A 150 6.79 12.56 17.14
C GLU A 150 6.92 14.04 17.53
N ASP A 151 6.05 14.51 18.41
CA ASP A 151 6.06 15.88 18.94
C ASP A 151 6.16 16.97 17.86
N GLY A 152 5.45 16.80 16.73
CA GLY A 152 5.47 17.77 15.63
C GLY A 152 6.78 17.83 14.86
N HIS A 153 7.61 16.78 14.94
CA HIS A 153 8.87 16.67 14.21
C HIS A 153 8.94 15.34 13.45
N TYR A 154 9.49 15.41 12.24
CA TYR A 154 9.93 14.22 11.52
C TYR A 154 11.33 13.82 11.99
N ILE A 155 11.52 12.54 12.27
CA ILE A 155 12.83 11.95 12.58
C ILE A 155 13.40 11.42 11.26
N VAL A 156 14.57 11.92 10.87
CA VAL A 156 15.14 11.70 9.55
C VAL A 156 16.58 11.19 9.67
N HIS A 157 16.88 10.18 8.86
CA HIS A 157 18.22 9.80 8.46
C HIS A 157 18.53 10.50 7.14
N ASP A 158 19.29 11.57 7.25
CA ASP A 158 19.67 12.42 6.13
C ASP A 158 21.08 12.07 5.66
N PRO A 159 21.27 11.49 4.48
CA PRO A 159 22.57 10.95 4.11
C PRO A 159 23.66 12.03 3.96
N TYR A 160 23.31 13.31 3.80
CA TYR A 160 24.27 14.38 3.45
C TYR A 160 24.65 15.31 4.61
N GLY A 161 24.07 15.13 5.79
CA GLY A 161 24.28 15.98 6.96
C GLY A 161 22.98 16.69 7.37
N GLN A 162 23.08 17.90 7.90
CA GLN A 162 21.93 18.64 8.40
C GLN A 162 21.47 19.73 7.41
N TRP A 163 20.21 19.65 6.99
CA TRP A 163 19.55 20.67 6.19
C TRP A 163 19.28 21.94 6.99
N ASN A 164 19.39 23.10 6.34
CA ASN A 164 19.21 24.42 6.96
C ASN A 164 17.74 24.87 7.13
N LEU A 165 16.77 23.98 6.89
CA LEU A 165 15.32 24.25 6.98
C LEU A 165 14.75 25.16 5.88
N GLU A 166 15.49 25.41 4.80
CA GLU A 166 15.07 26.24 3.68
C GLU A 166 14.85 25.41 2.41
N LYS A 167 13.65 25.48 1.80
CA LYS A 167 13.38 24.80 0.53
C LYS A 167 14.32 25.35 -0.55
N TRP A 168 14.96 24.47 -1.31
CA TRP A 168 16.08 24.74 -2.22
C TRP A 168 17.32 25.33 -1.54
N GLY A 169 17.45 25.11 -0.23
CA GLY A 169 18.52 25.64 0.60
C GLY A 169 19.82 24.85 0.57
N ARG A 170 20.44 24.71 1.74
CA ARG A 170 21.81 24.22 1.91
C ARG A 170 21.91 23.22 3.06
N TYR A 171 23.08 22.59 3.14
CA TYR A 171 23.42 21.61 4.16
C TYR A 171 24.66 22.02 4.93
N ASP A 172 24.66 21.73 6.22
CA ASP A 172 25.87 21.52 7.00
C ASP A 172 26.27 20.05 6.90
N SER A 173 27.22 19.75 6.02
CA SER A 173 27.76 18.40 5.81
C SER A 173 28.88 18.05 6.78
N THR A 174 29.19 18.93 7.75
CA THR A 174 30.19 18.65 8.80
C THR A 174 29.59 17.94 10.00
N VAL A 175 28.26 17.89 10.10
CA VAL A 175 27.51 17.21 11.16
C VAL A 175 26.83 15.94 10.65
N SER A 176 26.57 15.01 11.56
CA SER A 176 25.88 13.76 11.23
C SER A 176 24.41 14.02 10.89
N GLY A 177 23.94 13.41 9.80
CA GLY A 177 22.52 13.38 9.43
C GLY A 177 21.68 12.32 10.15
N LYS A 178 22.21 11.67 11.20
CA LYS A 178 21.52 10.60 11.91
C LYS A 178 20.46 11.15 12.87
N ASN A 179 19.23 10.67 12.72
CA ASN A 179 18.09 10.97 13.61
C ASN A 179 17.86 12.48 13.80
N ILE A 180 18.04 13.26 12.73
CA ILE A 180 17.75 14.68 12.79
C ILE A 180 16.25 14.87 12.95
N ARG A 181 15.87 15.81 13.82
CA ARG A 181 14.49 16.22 14.03
C ARG A 181 14.21 17.47 13.22
N TYR A 182 13.47 17.34 12.13
CA TYR A 182 13.01 18.48 11.35
C TYR A 182 11.60 18.89 11.77
N PRO A 183 11.34 20.18 12.04
CA PRO A 183 9.98 20.65 12.34
C PRO A 183 9.02 20.33 11.21
N GLN A 184 7.82 19.85 11.56
CA GLN A 184 6.80 19.40 10.61
C GLN A 184 6.59 20.41 9.48
N ALA A 185 6.30 21.68 9.79
CA ALA A 185 5.96 22.67 8.77
C ALA A 185 7.09 22.91 7.74
N ALA A 186 8.34 22.98 8.19
CA ALA A 186 9.48 23.18 7.31
C ALA A 186 9.73 21.94 6.44
N PHE A 187 9.70 20.75 7.05
CA PHE A 187 9.91 19.50 6.33
C PHE A 187 8.83 19.25 5.28
N GLU A 188 7.56 19.42 5.65
CA GLU A 188 6.42 19.25 4.73
C GLU A 188 6.48 20.24 3.57
N HIS A 189 6.89 21.48 3.83
CA HIS A 189 7.10 22.46 2.76
C HIS A 189 8.20 22.02 1.78
N ALA A 190 9.27 21.37 2.27
CA ALA A 190 10.37 20.92 1.42
C ALA A 190 10.08 19.65 0.62
N ILE A 191 9.08 18.85 0.98
CA ILE A 191 8.72 17.59 0.29
C ILE A 191 7.45 17.70 -0.56
N ASN A 192 6.90 18.90 -0.70
CA ASN A 192 5.67 19.22 -1.42
C ASN A 192 5.88 20.44 -2.33
N ASP A 193 5.48 20.38 -3.60
CA ASP A 193 5.63 21.49 -4.54
C ASP A 193 4.38 22.34 -4.67
N ASN A 194 3.22 21.69 -4.73
CA ASN A 194 1.93 22.34 -4.98
C ASN A 194 1.32 23.01 -3.74
N GLY A 195 1.85 22.72 -2.55
CA GLY A 195 1.39 23.26 -1.28
C GLY A 195 0.15 22.57 -0.69
N THR A 196 -0.43 21.58 -1.38
CA THR A 196 -1.60 20.80 -0.92
C THR A 196 -1.24 19.47 -0.26
N GLY A 197 -0.01 18.98 -0.48
CA GLY A 197 0.54 17.85 0.28
C GLY A 197 0.07 16.50 -0.26
N ASP A 198 -0.19 16.45 -1.56
CA ASP A 198 -0.68 15.32 -2.36
C ASP A 198 0.18 15.09 -3.62
N ASP A 199 1.39 15.65 -3.67
CA ASP A 199 2.39 15.49 -4.73
C ASP A 199 3.72 14.92 -4.20
N LEU A 200 3.69 14.23 -3.05
CA LEU A 200 4.90 13.73 -2.41
C LEU A 200 5.47 12.54 -3.19
N TRP A 201 6.78 12.55 -3.33
CA TRP A 201 7.54 11.45 -3.91
C TRP A 201 8.00 10.50 -2.81
N LEU A 202 7.24 9.42 -2.61
CA LEU A 202 7.38 8.49 -1.50
C LEU A 202 7.75 7.09 -1.99
N HIS A 203 8.52 6.34 -1.18
CA HIS A 203 8.69 4.89 -1.33
C HIS A 203 8.25 4.20 -0.05
N LEU A 204 7.17 3.42 -0.15
CA LEU A 204 6.58 2.68 0.97
C LEU A 204 6.99 1.22 0.87
N PHE A 205 7.44 0.61 1.97
CA PHE A 205 7.95 -0.76 1.94
C PHE A 205 7.03 -1.70 2.73
N ARG A 206 6.45 -2.70 2.05
CA ARG A 206 5.46 -3.61 2.64
C ARG A 206 5.75 -5.06 2.30
N SER A 207 5.36 -5.99 3.16
CA SER A 207 5.53 -7.41 2.91
C SER A 207 4.44 -7.91 1.95
N THR A 208 4.77 -8.78 1.00
CA THR A 208 3.78 -9.52 0.20
C THR A 208 2.94 -10.46 1.06
N ASN A 209 3.43 -10.84 2.24
CA ASN A 209 2.69 -11.61 3.24
C ASN A 209 1.65 -10.76 3.98
N ASP A 210 1.76 -9.43 3.91
CA ASP A 210 0.71 -8.51 4.32
C ASP A 210 -0.38 -8.49 3.23
N TRP A 211 -1.06 -9.61 3.01
CA TRP A 211 -2.20 -9.70 2.11
C TRP A 211 -3.31 -8.65 2.33
N PRO A 212 -3.57 -8.18 3.57
CA PRO A 212 -4.41 -7.00 3.77
C PRO A 212 -3.94 -5.79 2.94
N ALA A 213 -2.65 -5.64 2.65
CA ALA A 213 -2.07 -4.49 1.95
C ALA A 213 -2.37 -4.45 0.44
N ILE A 214 -2.36 -5.58 -0.30
CA ILE A 214 -2.69 -5.56 -1.74
C ILE A 214 -4.18 -5.29 -1.95
N GLY A 215 -5.03 -6.02 -1.21
CA GLY A 215 -6.46 -5.77 -1.25
C GLY A 215 -6.81 -4.34 -0.81
N GLN A 216 -6.17 -3.84 0.25
CA GLN A 216 -6.31 -2.43 0.65
C GLN A 216 -5.80 -1.47 -0.41
N GLN A 217 -4.67 -1.75 -1.07
CA GLN A 217 -4.12 -0.89 -2.12
C GLN A 217 -5.08 -0.80 -3.30
N ILE A 218 -5.55 -1.94 -3.82
CA ILE A 218 -6.55 -1.98 -4.90
C ILE A 218 -7.80 -1.19 -4.47
N SER A 219 -8.32 -1.45 -3.27
CA SER A 219 -9.51 -0.74 -2.77
C SER A 219 -9.28 0.74 -2.55
N GLN A 220 -8.13 1.17 -2.05
CA GLN A 220 -7.80 2.58 -1.81
C GLN A 220 -7.63 3.32 -3.13
N THR A 221 -6.91 2.72 -4.10
CA THR A 221 -6.80 3.23 -5.46
C THR A 221 -8.17 3.36 -6.12
N ALA A 222 -9.07 2.39 -5.91
CA ALA A 222 -10.45 2.47 -6.39
C ALA A 222 -11.21 3.63 -5.74
N LEU A 223 -11.10 3.80 -4.43
CA LEU A 223 -11.82 4.82 -3.65
C LEU A 223 -11.44 6.27 -4.04
N LEU A 224 -10.26 6.50 -4.62
CA LEU A 224 -9.90 7.81 -5.21
C LEU A 224 -10.86 8.23 -6.33
N TRP A 225 -11.53 7.27 -6.97
CA TRP A 225 -12.51 7.52 -8.01
C TRP A 225 -13.93 7.75 -7.47
N GLN A 226 -14.18 7.64 -6.17
CA GLN A 226 -15.53 7.83 -5.62
C GLN A 226 -16.08 9.22 -6.00
N GLY A 227 -17.20 9.24 -6.73
CA GLY A 227 -17.83 10.47 -7.22
C GLY A 227 -17.15 11.09 -8.45
N GLN A 228 -16.10 10.47 -8.99
CA GLN A 228 -15.42 10.89 -10.22
C GLN A 228 -16.10 10.31 -11.45
N ASP A 229 -15.89 10.97 -12.58
CA ASP A 229 -16.35 10.53 -13.89
C ASP A 229 -15.29 9.68 -14.60
N TYR A 230 -15.75 8.66 -15.32
CA TYR A 230 -14.90 7.81 -16.16
C TYR A 230 -15.57 7.53 -17.51
N ARG A 231 -14.93 8.03 -18.58
CA ARG A 231 -15.37 7.90 -19.99
C ARG A 231 -16.85 8.22 -20.15
N VAL A 232 -17.23 9.46 -19.81
CA VAL A 232 -18.61 9.96 -19.94
C VAL A 232 -19.08 9.84 -21.40
N GLY A 233 -20.35 9.45 -21.58
CA GLY A 233 -20.96 9.24 -22.90
C GLY A 233 -20.79 7.82 -23.46
N GLN A 234 -20.00 6.96 -22.81
CA GLN A 234 -19.83 5.56 -23.23
C GLN A 234 -20.52 4.60 -22.25
N ALA A 235 -21.23 3.59 -22.74
CA ALA A 235 -21.80 2.56 -21.89
C ALA A 235 -20.73 1.51 -21.51
N GLU A 236 -21.01 0.69 -20.48
CA GLU A 236 -20.35 -0.62 -20.30
C GLU A 236 -18.81 -0.55 -20.11
N GLN A 237 -18.33 0.50 -19.44
CA GLN A 237 -16.90 0.72 -19.19
C GLN A 237 -16.41 0.17 -17.83
N CYS A 238 -17.15 -0.78 -17.23
CA CYS A 238 -16.85 -1.28 -15.88
C CYS A 238 -15.48 -1.96 -15.79
N MET A 239 -15.14 -2.82 -16.75
CA MET A 239 -13.82 -3.46 -16.81
C MET A 239 -12.71 -2.48 -17.19
N ASN A 240 -12.96 -1.55 -18.12
CA ASN A 240 -11.98 -0.52 -18.48
C ASN A 240 -11.56 0.31 -17.26
N TRP A 241 -12.54 0.76 -16.46
CA TRP A 241 -12.27 1.44 -15.20
C TRP A 241 -11.56 0.54 -14.18
N THR A 242 -12.02 -0.70 -14.02
CA THR A 242 -11.38 -1.68 -13.12
C THR A 242 -9.92 -1.90 -13.49
N ARG A 243 -9.60 -1.99 -14.79
CA ARG A 243 -8.21 -2.07 -15.28
C ARG A 243 -7.43 -0.79 -15.03
N THR A 244 -8.03 0.40 -15.13
CA THR A 244 -7.35 1.64 -14.72
C THR A 244 -6.93 1.58 -13.26
N VAL A 245 -7.80 1.09 -12.38
CA VAL A 245 -7.47 0.89 -10.96
C VAL A 245 -6.38 -0.17 -10.78
N LEU A 246 -6.51 -1.33 -11.43
CA LEU A 246 -5.53 -2.41 -11.34
C LEU A 246 -4.18 -2.04 -11.94
N GLN A 247 -4.12 -1.23 -13.00
CA GLN A 247 -2.85 -0.74 -13.53
C GLN A 247 -2.14 0.20 -12.55
N ALA A 248 -2.90 1.09 -11.90
CA ALA A 248 -2.36 1.98 -10.89
C ALA A 248 -1.96 1.25 -9.60
N ALA A 249 -2.68 0.19 -9.21
CA ALA A 249 -2.39 -0.59 -8.01
C ALA A 249 -1.33 -1.69 -8.24
N CYS A 250 -1.35 -2.36 -9.38
CA CYS A 250 -0.67 -3.63 -9.58
C CYS A 250 0.22 -3.67 -10.84
N GLY A 251 0.14 -2.66 -11.72
CA GLY A 251 1.07 -2.48 -12.83
C GLY A 251 0.45 -2.64 -14.21
N GLN A 252 1.21 -2.20 -15.23
CA GLN A 252 0.72 -2.04 -16.60
C GLN A 252 0.32 -3.34 -17.30
N HIS A 253 0.76 -4.50 -16.83
CA HIS A 253 0.38 -5.79 -17.42
C HIS A 253 -1.13 -6.06 -17.35
N PHE A 254 -1.85 -5.42 -16.42
CA PHE A 254 -3.32 -5.44 -16.38
C PHE A 254 -3.99 -4.68 -17.53
N ALA A 255 -3.25 -4.04 -18.45
CA ALA A 255 -3.83 -3.51 -19.69
C ALA A 255 -4.33 -4.64 -20.60
N GLU A 256 -3.59 -5.75 -20.68
CA GLU A 256 -3.82 -6.82 -21.66
C GLU A 256 -4.12 -8.18 -21.01
N LEU A 257 -3.82 -8.35 -19.72
CA LEU A 257 -4.05 -9.61 -19.00
C LEU A 257 -5.50 -10.08 -19.13
N GLN A 258 -5.73 -11.27 -19.68
CA GLN A 258 -7.07 -11.84 -19.81
C GLN A 258 -7.06 -13.36 -19.82
N THR A 259 -8.17 -13.97 -19.38
CA THR A 259 -8.41 -15.40 -19.51
C THR A 259 -8.94 -15.75 -20.89
N GLN A 260 -8.63 -16.97 -21.34
CA GLN A 260 -9.28 -17.59 -22.49
C GLN A 260 -10.41 -18.55 -22.07
N VAL A 261 -10.56 -18.77 -20.76
CA VAL A 261 -11.51 -19.71 -20.15
C VAL A 261 -12.22 -19.06 -18.95
N PRO A 262 -13.03 -18.01 -19.16
CA PRO A 262 -13.79 -17.40 -18.07
C PRO A 262 -14.84 -18.37 -17.52
N TRP A 263 -15.28 -18.11 -16.28
CA TRP A 263 -16.26 -18.96 -15.58
C TRP A 263 -17.56 -19.21 -16.35
N ASP A 264 -17.97 -18.24 -17.17
CA ASP A 264 -19.18 -18.24 -17.95
C ASP A 264 -18.94 -18.54 -19.44
N LEU A 265 -17.76 -19.01 -19.84
CA LEU A 265 -17.44 -19.35 -21.24
C LEU A 265 -18.51 -20.24 -21.90
N HIS A 266 -19.05 -21.19 -21.14
CA HIS A 266 -20.09 -22.12 -21.60
C HIS A 266 -21.46 -21.46 -21.90
N LEU A 267 -21.64 -20.20 -21.53
CA LEU A 267 -22.84 -19.39 -21.77
C LEU A 267 -22.65 -18.38 -22.91
N LEU A 268 -21.42 -18.22 -23.38
CA LEU A 268 -21.09 -17.32 -24.48
C LEU A 268 -21.38 -18.00 -25.83
N GLY A 269 -21.76 -17.18 -26.82
CA GLY A 269 -21.98 -17.66 -28.17
C GLY A 269 -20.68 -18.11 -28.85
N PRO A 270 -20.75 -18.99 -29.87
CA PRO A 270 -19.56 -19.47 -30.58
C PRO A 270 -18.77 -18.35 -31.28
N ASP A 271 -19.39 -17.19 -31.51
CA ASP A 271 -18.80 -16.02 -32.16
C ASP A 271 -18.35 -14.93 -31.17
N ASP A 272 -18.57 -15.13 -29.85
CA ASP A 272 -18.18 -14.15 -28.83
C ASP A 272 -16.67 -14.20 -28.60
N GLN A 273 -15.97 -13.17 -29.10
CA GLN A 273 -14.53 -13.02 -28.92
C GLN A 273 -14.23 -12.38 -27.56
N LEU A 274 -13.47 -13.07 -26.71
CA LEU A 274 -13.02 -12.53 -25.44
C LEU A 274 -12.03 -11.37 -25.66
N HIS A 275 -12.33 -10.23 -25.02
CA HIS A 275 -11.48 -9.05 -25.04
C HIS A 275 -11.16 -8.58 -23.63
N PRO A 276 -10.01 -7.88 -23.43
CA PRO A 276 -9.66 -7.39 -22.10
C PRO A 276 -10.73 -6.44 -21.55
N THR A 277 -11.48 -5.78 -22.41
CA THR A 277 -12.54 -4.85 -22.03
C THR A 277 -13.82 -5.52 -21.54
N HIS A 278 -13.97 -6.85 -21.66
CA HIS A 278 -15.15 -7.56 -21.20
C HIS A 278 -15.10 -7.82 -19.70
N ALA A 279 -16.27 -7.81 -19.05
CA ALA A 279 -16.39 -7.93 -17.60
C ALA A 279 -15.91 -9.29 -17.06
N ASP A 280 -15.98 -10.33 -17.87
CA ASP A 280 -15.56 -11.70 -17.60
C ASP A 280 -14.05 -11.94 -17.87
N SER A 281 -13.34 -10.98 -18.46
CA SER A 281 -11.96 -11.18 -18.93
C SER A 281 -10.93 -11.50 -17.84
N LEU A 282 -11.27 -11.28 -16.56
CA LEU A 282 -10.48 -11.70 -15.40
C LEU A 282 -11.18 -12.76 -14.53
N ALA A 283 -12.36 -13.24 -14.91
CA ALA A 283 -13.17 -14.17 -14.13
C ALA A 283 -12.65 -15.62 -14.25
N SER A 284 -11.46 -15.89 -13.72
CA SER A 284 -10.80 -17.20 -13.75
C SER A 284 -9.94 -17.43 -12.51
N GLU A 285 -9.89 -18.66 -12.01
CA GLU A 285 -8.99 -19.08 -10.93
C GLU A 285 -7.50 -19.02 -11.32
N GLU A 286 -7.19 -18.85 -12.62
CA GLU A 286 -5.81 -18.65 -13.07
C GLU A 286 -5.18 -17.40 -12.44
N PHE A 287 -5.99 -16.38 -12.15
CA PHE A 287 -5.57 -15.12 -11.58
C PHE A 287 -5.70 -15.04 -10.07
N GLY A 288 -6.31 -16.02 -9.42
CA GLY A 288 -6.63 -15.86 -8.00
C GLY A 288 -7.57 -16.90 -7.42
N LYS A 289 -7.98 -16.63 -6.18
CA LYS A 289 -8.95 -17.45 -5.47
C LYS A 289 -10.35 -16.95 -5.77
N LYS A 290 -11.20 -17.83 -6.33
CA LYS A 290 -12.64 -17.58 -6.44
C LYS A 290 -13.29 -17.52 -5.05
N ILE A 291 -14.11 -16.50 -4.84
CA ILE A 291 -14.85 -16.24 -3.61
C ILE A 291 -16.33 -16.36 -3.91
N SER A 292 -16.97 -17.41 -3.42
CA SER A 292 -18.36 -17.73 -3.80
C SER A 292 -19.42 -17.02 -2.95
N ARG A 293 -19.03 -16.27 -1.92
CA ARG A 293 -19.96 -15.67 -0.96
C ARG A 293 -19.57 -14.26 -0.57
N ILE A 294 -20.55 -13.35 -0.53
CA ILE A 294 -20.34 -11.92 -0.28
C ILE A 294 -19.65 -11.70 1.07
N GLU A 295 -20.03 -12.45 2.11
CA GLU A 295 -19.45 -12.34 3.45
C GLU A 295 -17.97 -12.75 3.53
N GLN A 296 -17.45 -13.44 2.51
CA GLN A 296 -16.05 -13.82 2.41
C GLN A 296 -15.21 -12.83 1.61
N LEU A 297 -15.85 -11.86 0.95
CA LEU A 297 -15.17 -10.80 0.22
C LEU A 297 -14.40 -9.91 1.20
N LYS A 298 -13.21 -9.52 0.78
CA LYS A 298 -12.36 -8.55 1.45
C LYS A 298 -12.18 -7.35 0.52
N ALA A 299 -11.82 -6.21 1.10
CA ALA A 299 -11.45 -5.04 0.33
C ALA A 299 -10.40 -5.41 -0.74
N GLY A 300 -10.62 -4.98 -1.97
CA GLY A 300 -9.77 -5.24 -3.13
C GLY A 300 -10.09 -6.50 -3.93
N ASP A 301 -10.96 -7.39 -3.43
CA ASP A 301 -11.47 -8.48 -4.26
C ASP A 301 -12.26 -7.90 -5.45
N LEU A 302 -12.08 -8.44 -6.66
CA LEU A 302 -12.94 -8.11 -7.78
C LEU A 302 -14.31 -8.74 -7.54
N VAL A 303 -15.38 -8.01 -7.87
CA VAL A 303 -16.77 -8.43 -7.69
C VAL A 303 -17.41 -8.55 -9.06
N PHE A 304 -17.79 -9.76 -9.45
CA PHE A 304 -18.44 -10.03 -10.74
C PHE A 304 -19.94 -10.22 -10.56
N LEU A 305 -20.70 -9.50 -11.37
CA LEU A 305 -22.15 -9.55 -11.40
C LEU A 305 -22.64 -10.07 -12.77
N GLN A 306 -23.68 -10.88 -12.73
CA GLN A 306 -24.32 -11.45 -13.92
C GLN A 306 -25.55 -10.63 -14.35
N ASN A 307 -25.84 -10.65 -15.66
CA ASN A 307 -27.07 -10.13 -16.26
C ASN A 307 -27.53 -8.71 -15.81
N THR A 308 -26.59 -7.80 -15.54
CA THR A 308 -26.87 -6.41 -15.11
C THR A 308 -27.17 -5.45 -16.27
N TYR A 309 -26.81 -5.83 -17.50
CA TYR A 309 -27.14 -5.14 -18.75
C TYR A 309 -27.05 -6.08 -19.94
N GLY A 310 -27.43 -5.60 -21.12
CA GLY A 310 -27.43 -6.37 -22.36
C GLY A 310 -28.54 -7.43 -22.40
N ASN A 311 -28.58 -8.19 -23.49
CA ASN A 311 -29.51 -9.30 -23.67
C ASN A 311 -28.72 -10.60 -23.80
N TRP A 312 -28.22 -11.08 -22.67
CA TRP A 312 -27.35 -12.26 -22.56
C TRP A 312 -28.07 -13.43 -21.91
N ALA A 313 -27.54 -14.64 -22.11
CA ALA A 313 -28.01 -15.83 -21.40
C ALA A 313 -27.91 -15.65 -19.87
N GLU A 314 -28.80 -16.29 -19.12
CA GLU A 314 -28.77 -16.27 -17.65
C GLU A 314 -27.43 -16.83 -17.13
N GLY A 315 -26.77 -16.08 -16.25
CA GLY A 315 -25.46 -16.41 -15.68
C GLY A 315 -24.27 -15.67 -16.31
N VAL A 316 -24.46 -15.00 -17.45
CA VAL A 316 -23.37 -14.26 -18.13
C VAL A 316 -22.92 -13.08 -17.28
N ILE A 317 -21.62 -13.02 -17.01
CA ILE A 317 -20.95 -11.94 -16.28
C ILE A 317 -20.94 -10.71 -17.17
N THR A 318 -21.67 -9.70 -16.73
CA THR A 318 -21.81 -8.44 -17.47
C THR A 318 -21.15 -7.31 -16.74
N HIS A 319 -20.94 -7.39 -15.42
CA HIS A 319 -20.40 -6.24 -14.69
C HIS A 319 -19.33 -6.65 -13.69
N VAL A 320 -18.35 -5.76 -13.52
CA VAL A 320 -17.27 -5.91 -12.56
C VAL A 320 -17.11 -4.64 -11.73
N GLY A 321 -16.77 -4.82 -10.45
CA GLY A 321 -16.31 -3.75 -9.58
C GLY A 321 -15.28 -4.27 -8.58
N ILE A 322 -14.98 -3.47 -7.57
CA ILE A 322 -13.97 -3.77 -6.55
C ILE A 322 -14.62 -3.69 -5.18
N ALA A 323 -14.53 -4.75 -4.39
CA ALA A 323 -15.04 -4.77 -3.03
C ALA A 323 -14.33 -3.71 -2.18
N THR A 324 -15.09 -2.92 -1.42
CA THR A 324 -14.55 -1.98 -0.42
C THR A 324 -14.49 -2.62 0.97
N GLY A 325 -15.07 -3.82 1.12
CA GLY A 325 -15.32 -4.49 2.40
C GLY A 325 -16.76 -4.30 2.87
N ASN A 326 -17.15 -5.00 3.95
CA ASN A 326 -18.46 -4.86 4.60
C ASN A 326 -19.69 -5.04 3.67
N GLY A 327 -19.57 -5.89 2.64
CA GLY A 327 -20.66 -6.13 1.69
C GLY A 327 -20.90 -5.01 0.69
N GLN A 328 -19.97 -4.06 0.56
CA GLN A 328 -20.00 -2.99 -0.42
C GLN A 328 -18.93 -3.18 -1.50
N TYR A 329 -19.16 -2.54 -2.64
CA TYR A 329 -18.23 -2.47 -3.76
C TYR A 329 -18.29 -1.09 -4.41
N ILE A 330 -17.16 -0.65 -4.94
CA ILE A 330 -17.03 0.52 -5.78
C ILE A 330 -16.94 0.09 -7.24
N HIS A 331 -17.71 0.76 -8.09
CA HIS A 331 -17.77 0.42 -9.50
C HIS A 331 -18.11 1.64 -10.35
N ARG A 332 -17.68 1.60 -11.61
CA ARG A 332 -18.15 2.50 -12.65
C ARG A 332 -19.51 2.04 -13.13
N VAL A 333 -20.58 2.81 -12.92
CA VAL A 333 -21.94 2.40 -13.37
C VAL A 333 -22.01 2.20 -14.87
N THR A 334 -22.77 1.20 -15.31
CA THR A 334 -22.86 0.77 -16.72
C THR A 334 -23.47 1.83 -17.64
N SER A 335 -24.25 2.76 -17.09
CA SER A 335 -24.87 3.86 -17.83
C SER A 335 -23.87 4.83 -18.48
N ASN A 336 -24.32 5.59 -19.48
CA ASN A 336 -23.54 6.62 -20.17
C ASN A 336 -23.13 7.80 -19.28
N LYS A 337 -23.69 7.93 -18.07
CA LYS A 337 -23.28 9.00 -17.13
C LYS A 337 -21.83 8.85 -16.67
N GLY A 338 -21.28 7.64 -16.68
CA GLY A 338 -19.86 7.42 -16.40
C GLY A 338 -19.42 7.57 -14.96
N VAL A 339 -20.34 7.72 -14.02
CA VAL A 339 -20.02 7.96 -12.61
C VAL A 339 -19.45 6.71 -11.95
N VAL A 340 -18.47 6.90 -11.07
CA VAL A 340 -17.98 5.86 -10.17
C VAL A 340 -18.58 6.07 -8.77
N LYS A 341 -19.17 5.02 -8.21
CA LYS A 341 -19.78 5.07 -6.87
C LYS A 341 -19.66 3.77 -6.10
N THR A 342 -19.79 3.88 -4.78
CA THR A 342 -19.87 2.76 -3.84
C THR A 342 -21.32 2.43 -3.55
N GLU A 343 -21.67 1.16 -3.67
CA GLU A 343 -23.01 0.63 -3.39
C GLU A 343 -22.92 -0.70 -2.64
N ALA A 344 -24.05 -1.18 -2.10
CA ALA A 344 -24.14 -2.54 -1.59
C ALA A 344 -24.07 -3.54 -2.74
N ILE A 345 -23.36 -4.66 -2.54
CA ILE A 345 -23.24 -5.70 -3.56
C ILE A 345 -24.62 -6.33 -3.79
N PRO A 346 -25.18 -6.29 -5.02
CA PRO A 346 -26.50 -6.85 -5.30
C PRO A 346 -26.49 -8.37 -5.16
N THR A 347 -27.16 -8.90 -4.13
CA THR A 347 -27.13 -10.35 -3.83
C THR A 347 -27.74 -11.21 -4.95
N LYS A 348 -28.70 -10.68 -5.70
CA LYS A 348 -29.34 -11.40 -6.82
C LYS A 348 -28.43 -11.55 -8.03
N ASP A 349 -27.58 -10.55 -8.26
CA ASP A 349 -26.72 -10.48 -9.44
C ASP A 349 -25.30 -10.95 -9.11
N PHE A 350 -24.95 -11.13 -7.84
CA PHE A 350 -23.63 -11.59 -7.43
C PHE A 350 -23.35 -13.00 -7.92
N GLN A 351 -22.38 -13.11 -8.84
CA GLN A 351 -21.96 -14.40 -9.38
C GLN A 351 -20.78 -14.97 -8.58
N ALA A 352 -19.71 -14.18 -8.41
CA ALA A 352 -18.56 -14.54 -7.59
C ALA A 352 -17.65 -13.31 -7.39
N GLY A 353 -16.73 -13.42 -6.43
CA GLY A 353 -15.56 -12.56 -6.37
C GLY A 353 -14.29 -13.27 -6.82
N LEU A 354 -13.29 -12.48 -7.20
CA LEU A 354 -11.92 -12.95 -7.41
C LEU A 354 -10.98 -12.20 -6.49
N ARG A 355 -10.24 -12.96 -5.71
CA ARG A 355 -9.13 -12.46 -4.92
C ARG A 355 -7.83 -12.73 -5.65
N LEU A 356 -7.26 -11.68 -6.25
CA LEU A 356 -6.09 -11.75 -7.13
C LEU A 356 -4.86 -12.28 -6.40
N LYS A 357 -4.08 -13.14 -7.07
CA LYS A 357 -2.78 -13.63 -6.63
C LYS A 357 -1.83 -12.46 -6.29
N PRO A 358 -1.09 -12.50 -5.15
CA PRO A 358 -0.17 -11.42 -4.78
C PRO A 358 0.88 -11.14 -5.86
N GLU A 359 1.35 -12.18 -6.53
CA GLU A 359 2.36 -12.11 -7.59
C GLU A 359 1.90 -11.32 -8.83
N LEU A 360 0.60 -11.10 -9.00
CA LEU A 360 0.08 -10.22 -10.04
C LEU A 360 0.18 -8.74 -9.67
N CYS A 361 0.47 -8.40 -8.42
CA CYS A 361 0.58 -7.00 -7.97
C CYS A 361 2.01 -6.60 -7.61
N VAL A 362 3.00 -7.25 -8.23
CA VAL A 362 4.41 -6.92 -8.07
C VAL A 362 4.77 -5.89 -9.14
N LEU A 363 4.84 -4.62 -8.72
CA LEU A 363 5.26 -3.50 -9.57
C LEU A 363 6.74 -3.54 -9.91
#